data_AF-U7Q8K7-F1
#
_entry.id   AF-U7Q8K7-F1
#
_cell.length_a   1.000
_cell.length_b   1.000
_cell.length_c   1.000
_cell.angle_alpha   90.00
_cell.angle_beta   90.00
_cell.angle_gamma   90.00
#
_symmetry.space_group_name_H-M   'P 1'
#
loop_
_entity.id
_entity.type
_entity.pdbx_description
1 polymer ?
#
loop_
_entity_poly.entity_id
_entity_poly.type
_entity_poly.pdbx_seq_one_letter_code
_entity_poly.pdbx_strand_id
1 'polypeptide(L)'
;MAPQVEISDAVEESAIVPDVTFSNTKALFEQIDDARENSDTDSLVVGHISVNEFRAMEAERERRGRRSRVFFLPDLACLMVTIPTRHHERAHLEMYDCIQDVIKDMGLADQWRHDGGATFDPPGDASGSGEGDSSGGPSSRRDPHDDAFWPTLVIEAGVSQTLPWLRIKAKWWLTASNFHMKVVVLVKLLVATSTIQIEQWVAELSRPQRPGATTTRASHAANQPVVKQEVLMHWVGPLPLLQTPLNRRTLSNFRVKGAPLVLRFKDLMDRPPVPAAGEHDILISEVRLQRMAMRVW
;
A
#
# COMPACT_ATOMS: atom_id res chain seq x y z
N MET A 1 -23.42 23.62 5.65
CA MET A 1 -21.95 23.50 5.76
C MET A 1 -21.68 22.58 6.93
N ALA A 2 -21.41 21.31 6.69
CA ALA A 2 -21.00 20.39 7.76
C ALA A 2 -19.49 20.60 8.01
N PRO A 3 -19.05 20.72 9.26
CA PRO A 3 -17.64 20.97 9.55
C PRO A 3 -16.81 19.75 9.15
N GLN A 4 -15.75 19.97 8.37
CA GLN A 4 -14.67 19.00 8.22
C GLN A 4 -13.99 18.88 9.58
N VAL A 5 -14.13 17.72 10.21
CA VAL A 5 -13.30 17.36 11.36
C VAL A 5 -11.94 17.01 10.78
N GLU A 6 -11.01 17.96 10.79
CA GLU A 6 -9.58 17.67 10.61
C GLU A 6 -9.11 16.91 11.86
N ILE A 7 -9.21 15.58 11.83
CA ILE A 7 -8.48 14.74 12.78
C ILE A 7 -7.02 14.81 12.34
N SER A 8 -6.19 15.49 13.12
CA SER A 8 -4.76 15.61 12.82
C SER A 8 -4.09 14.23 12.86
N ASP A 9 -3.24 13.92 11.88
CA ASP A 9 -2.45 12.68 11.76
C ASP A 9 -1.74 12.27 13.07
N ALA A 10 -1.33 13.25 13.90
CA ALA A 10 -0.67 13.03 15.18
C ALA A 10 -1.54 12.31 16.22
N VAL A 11 -2.87 12.42 16.13
CA VAL A 11 -3.80 11.75 17.06
C VAL A 11 -3.98 10.28 16.67
N GLU A 12 -3.92 9.94 15.38
CA GLU A 12 -4.07 8.55 14.93
C GLU A 12 -2.80 7.70 15.13
N GLU A 13 -1.60 8.29 15.00
CA GLU A 13 -0.35 7.57 15.29
C GLU A 13 -0.20 7.23 16.78
N SER A 14 -0.80 8.02 17.67
CA SER A 14 -0.72 7.81 19.13
C SER A 14 -1.46 6.56 19.63
N ALA A 15 -2.24 5.89 18.76
CA ALA A 15 -3.05 4.71 19.10
C ALA A 15 -2.64 3.44 18.34
N ILE A 16 -1.41 3.36 17.80
CA ILE A 16 -0.91 2.10 17.24
C ILE A 16 -0.59 1.11 18.35
N VAL A 17 -1.41 0.07 18.47
CA VAL A 17 -1.21 -1.02 19.42
C VAL A 17 -0.94 -2.29 18.60
N PRO A 18 0.19 -2.98 18.83
CA PRO A 18 0.41 -4.31 18.25
C PRO A 18 -0.68 -5.29 18.71
N ASP A 19 -1.06 -6.23 17.84
CA ASP A 19 -2.05 -7.25 18.18
C ASP A 19 -1.53 -8.21 19.26
N VAL A 20 -0.23 -8.52 19.18
CA VAL A 20 0.47 -9.42 20.10
C VAL A 20 1.86 -8.90 20.43
N THR A 21 2.40 -9.34 21.56
CA THR A 21 3.81 -9.14 21.94
C THR A 21 4.63 -10.36 21.54
N PHE A 22 5.80 -10.12 20.92
CA PHE A 22 6.73 -11.19 20.59
C PHE A 22 7.18 -11.92 21.86
N SER A 23 7.20 -13.24 21.81
CA SER A 23 7.68 -14.09 22.90
C SER A 23 8.81 -15.00 22.45
N ASN A 24 8.57 -15.80 21.42
CA ASN A 24 9.57 -16.58 20.72
C ASN A 24 9.04 -16.97 19.33
N THR A 25 9.95 -17.38 18.45
CA THR A 25 9.63 -17.75 17.06
C THR A 25 8.58 -18.85 16.96
N LYS A 26 8.62 -19.87 17.82
CA LYS A 26 7.65 -20.97 17.78
C LYS A 26 6.24 -20.49 18.08
N ALA A 27 6.07 -19.73 19.16
CA ALA A 27 4.79 -19.18 19.57
C ALA A 27 4.23 -18.19 18.52
N LEU A 28 5.10 -17.39 17.89
CA LEU A 28 4.67 -16.50 16.80
C LEU A 28 4.08 -17.30 15.63
N PHE A 29 4.73 -18.39 15.21
CA PHE A 29 4.17 -19.21 14.12
C PHE A 29 2.88 -19.94 14.52
N GLU A 30 2.74 -20.37 15.78
CA GLU A 30 1.46 -20.89 16.29
C GLU A 30 0.35 -19.83 16.17
N GLN A 31 0.63 -18.57 16.52
CA GLN A 31 -0.32 -17.45 16.35
C GLN A 31 -0.63 -17.15 14.87
N ILE A 32 0.36 -17.22 13.98
CA ILE A 32 0.15 -17.06 12.53
C ILE A 32 -0.72 -18.19 11.99
N ASP A 33 -0.50 -19.42 12.43
CA ASP A 33 -1.29 -20.58 12.02
C ASP A 33 -2.73 -20.47 12.55
N ASP A 34 -2.93 -20.06 13.81
CA ASP A 34 -4.27 -19.79 14.37
C ASP A 34 -5.00 -18.67 13.61
N ALA A 35 -4.29 -17.58 13.27
CA ALA A 35 -4.86 -16.48 12.51
C ALA A 35 -5.30 -16.89 11.10
N ARG A 36 -4.62 -17.86 10.46
CA ARG A 36 -5.00 -18.40 9.14
C ARG A 36 -6.31 -19.17 9.14
N GLU A 37 -6.71 -19.74 10.27
CA GLU A 37 -8.00 -20.43 10.39
C GLU A 37 -9.18 -19.45 10.28
N ASN A 38 -8.95 -18.16 10.54
CA ASN A 38 -9.94 -17.11 10.29
C ASN A 38 -9.75 -16.50 8.89
N SER A 39 -10.66 -16.78 7.97
CA SER A 39 -10.63 -16.24 6.60
C SER A 39 -10.73 -14.72 6.49
N ASP A 40 -11.12 -14.04 7.57
CA ASP A 40 -11.25 -12.59 7.64
C ASP A 40 -10.02 -11.90 8.26
N THR A 41 -9.05 -12.66 8.78
CA THR A 41 -7.80 -12.12 9.34
C THR A 41 -6.71 -12.14 8.26
N ASP A 42 -6.31 -10.97 7.78
CA ASP A 42 -5.26 -10.84 6.77
C ASP A 42 -3.94 -10.29 7.32
N SER A 43 -3.87 -10.00 8.61
CA SER A 43 -2.66 -9.48 9.24
C SER A 43 -2.55 -9.86 10.71
N LEU A 44 -1.31 -9.90 11.17
CA LEU A 44 -0.94 -9.98 12.58
C LEU A 44 0.24 -9.03 12.82
N VAL A 45 0.04 -8.01 13.65
CA VAL A 45 1.09 -7.06 14.05
C VAL A 45 1.69 -7.48 15.38
N VAL A 46 3.00 -7.71 15.36
CA VAL A 46 3.78 -8.22 16.48
C VAL A 46 4.68 -7.12 16.99
N GLY A 47 4.51 -6.74 18.26
CA GLY A 47 5.36 -5.74 18.93
C GLY A 47 6.50 -6.37 19.72
N HIS A 48 7.44 -5.52 20.14
CA HIS A 48 8.61 -5.89 20.97
C HIS A 48 9.51 -6.97 20.34
N ILE A 49 9.70 -6.93 19.02
CA ILE A 49 10.61 -7.82 18.32
C ILE A 49 11.91 -7.10 17.96
N SER A 50 13.05 -7.66 18.37
CA SER A 50 14.38 -7.15 18.02
C SER A 50 14.82 -7.60 16.63
N VAL A 51 15.85 -6.94 16.08
CA VAL A 51 16.45 -7.31 14.78
C VAL A 51 16.94 -8.77 14.77
N ASN A 52 17.51 -9.25 15.88
CA ASN A 52 18.02 -10.63 15.97
C ASN A 52 16.87 -11.65 15.99
N GLU A 53 15.78 -11.34 16.69
CA GLU A 53 14.58 -12.18 16.72
C GLU A 53 13.86 -12.18 15.38
N PHE A 54 13.79 -11.04 14.70
CA PHE A 54 13.30 -10.94 13.33
C PHE A 54 14.10 -11.85 12.37
N ARG A 55 15.44 -11.80 12.42
CA ARG A 55 16.29 -12.68 11.60
C ARG A 55 16.06 -14.16 11.90
N ALA A 56 15.89 -14.53 13.16
CA ALA A 56 15.57 -15.90 13.56
C ALA A 56 14.18 -16.33 13.06
N MET A 57 13.20 -15.43 13.10
CA MET A 57 11.86 -15.63 12.56
C MET A 57 11.88 -15.80 11.03
N GLU A 58 12.63 -14.97 10.30
CA GLU A 58 12.79 -15.08 8.85
C GLU A 58 13.42 -16.42 8.45
N ALA A 59 14.48 -16.85 9.14
CA ALA A 59 15.08 -18.16 8.88
C ALA A 59 14.08 -19.33 9.07
N GLU A 60 13.21 -19.23 10.08
CA GLU A 60 12.14 -20.20 10.30
C GLU A 60 11.01 -20.07 9.26
N ARG A 61 10.68 -18.85 8.83
CA ARG A 61 9.71 -18.59 7.75
C ARG A 61 10.15 -19.24 6.44
N GLU A 62 11.43 -19.11 6.09
CA GLU A 62 12.04 -19.79 4.94
C GLU A 62 11.90 -21.29 5.05
N ARG A 63 12.25 -21.87 6.22
CA ARG A 63 12.12 -23.31 6.49
C ARG A 63 10.67 -23.80 6.36
N ARG A 64 9.69 -22.95 6.65
CA ARG A 64 8.24 -23.22 6.52
C ARG A 64 7.68 -22.92 5.13
N GLY A 65 8.49 -22.40 4.20
CA GLY A 65 8.11 -22.15 2.81
C GLY A 65 7.37 -20.83 2.55
N ARG A 66 7.65 -19.77 3.33
CA ARG A 66 7.19 -18.38 3.07
C ARG A 66 5.67 -18.24 2.80
N ARG A 67 4.84 -18.89 3.61
CA ARG A 67 3.36 -18.84 3.44
C ARG A 67 2.72 -17.49 3.76
N SER A 68 3.46 -16.55 4.34
CA SER A 68 3.02 -15.19 4.72
C SER A 68 4.02 -14.18 4.18
N ARG A 69 3.62 -12.92 4.01
CA ARG A 69 4.56 -11.81 3.77
C ARG A 69 4.90 -11.12 5.10
N VAL A 70 6.04 -10.45 5.17
CA VAL A 70 6.52 -9.76 6.36
C VAL A 70 6.94 -8.33 6.05
N PHE A 71 6.76 -7.48 7.04
CA PHE A 71 7.18 -6.10 7.00
C PHE A 71 7.77 -5.73 8.37
N PHE A 72 9.08 -5.47 8.42
CA PHE A 72 9.79 -5.23 9.67
C PHE A 72 10.20 -3.77 9.83
N LEU A 73 9.81 -3.20 10.97
CA LEU A 73 10.04 -1.82 11.38
C LEU A 73 10.89 -1.81 12.66
N PRO A 74 12.22 -1.76 12.56
CA PRO A 74 13.11 -1.81 13.72
C PRO A 74 12.89 -0.62 14.66
N ASP A 75 12.63 0.58 14.13
CA ASP A 75 12.42 1.80 14.91
C ASP A 75 11.16 1.72 15.79
N LEU A 76 10.17 0.91 15.40
CA LEU A 76 8.96 0.64 16.17
C LEU A 76 9.03 -0.69 16.94
N ALA A 77 10.12 -1.45 16.81
CA ALA A 77 10.24 -2.84 17.27
C ALA A 77 9.02 -3.68 16.86
N CYS A 78 8.54 -3.51 15.62
CA CYS A 78 7.32 -4.12 15.13
C CYS A 78 7.55 -4.95 13.86
N LEU A 79 6.87 -6.09 13.78
CA LEU A 79 6.76 -6.93 12.60
C LEU A 79 5.29 -7.00 12.20
N MET A 80 4.96 -6.62 10.97
CA MET A 80 3.64 -6.87 10.41
C MET A 80 3.72 -8.12 9.54
N VAL A 81 2.93 -9.13 9.89
CA VAL A 81 2.78 -10.34 9.10
C VAL A 81 1.52 -10.20 8.26
N THR A 82 1.65 -10.25 6.94
CA THR A 82 0.51 -10.35 6.03
C THR A 82 0.14 -11.82 5.84
N ILE A 83 -1.13 -12.15 6.08
CA ILE A 83 -1.73 -13.47 5.89
C ILE A 83 -2.60 -13.39 4.62
N PRO A 84 -2.19 -14.03 3.52
CA PRO A 84 -2.93 -13.93 2.26
C PRO A 84 -4.33 -14.54 2.37
N THR A 85 -5.36 -13.71 2.48
CA THR A 85 -6.77 -14.11 2.35
C THR A 85 -7.26 -13.78 0.95
N ARG A 86 -8.38 -14.39 0.53
CA ARG A 86 -8.95 -14.15 -0.81
C ARG A 86 -9.31 -12.67 -1.03
N HIS A 87 -9.87 -12.02 -0.02
CA HIS A 87 -10.24 -10.60 -0.10
C HIS A 87 -9.01 -9.70 -0.14
N HIS A 88 -8.00 -10.01 0.66
CA HIS A 88 -6.71 -9.31 0.64
C HIS A 88 -6.06 -9.40 -0.75
N GLU A 89 -5.87 -10.62 -1.26
CA GLU A 89 -5.21 -10.85 -2.55
C GLU A 89 -5.95 -10.16 -3.70
N ARG A 90 -7.28 -10.26 -3.73
CA ARG A 90 -8.09 -9.56 -4.74
C ARG A 90 -7.94 -8.04 -4.65
N ALA A 91 -7.89 -7.48 -3.46
CA ALA A 91 -7.86 -6.03 -3.27
C ALA A 91 -6.65 -5.38 -3.96
N HIS A 92 -5.44 -5.88 -3.69
CA HIS A 92 -4.23 -5.32 -4.30
C HIS A 92 -4.09 -5.73 -5.78
N LEU A 93 -4.42 -6.98 -6.14
CA LEU A 93 -4.31 -7.46 -7.53
C LEU A 93 -5.26 -6.72 -8.48
N GLU A 94 -6.51 -6.47 -8.06
CA GLU A 94 -7.48 -5.74 -8.88
C GLU A 94 -7.10 -4.28 -9.10
N MET A 95 -6.45 -3.66 -8.11
CA MET A 95 -5.90 -2.31 -8.28
C MET A 95 -4.67 -2.31 -9.19
N TYR A 96 -3.78 -3.28 -9.01
CA TYR A 96 -2.61 -3.45 -9.86
C TYR A 96 -3.00 -3.65 -11.33
N ASP A 97 -3.98 -4.53 -11.59
CA ASP A 97 -4.53 -4.81 -12.91
C ASP A 97 -5.16 -3.55 -13.53
N CYS A 98 -5.94 -2.77 -12.77
CA CYS A 98 -6.51 -1.52 -13.27
C CYS A 98 -5.45 -0.52 -13.74
N ILE A 99 -4.34 -0.39 -13.00
CA ILE A 99 -3.21 0.49 -13.36
C ILE A 99 -2.47 -0.08 -14.58
N GLN A 100 -2.18 -1.38 -14.55
CA GLN A 100 -1.48 -2.07 -15.62
C GLN A 100 -2.25 -2.00 -16.95
N ASP A 101 -3.57 -2.12 -16.92
CA ASP A 101 -4.41 -2.01 -18.11
C ASP A 101 -4.28 -0.65 -18.80
N VAL A 102 -4.24 0.45 -18.04
CA VAL A 102 -4.00 1.78 -18.64
C VAL A 102 -2.60 1.86 -19.25
N ILE A 103 -1.59 1.27 -18.60
CA ILE A 103 -0.22 1.23 -19.13
C ILE A 103 -0.15 0.43 -20.43
N LYS A 104 -0.86 -0.72 -20.51
CA LYS A 104 -1.00 -1.52 -21.72
C LYS A 104 -1.77 -0.79 -22.82
N ASP A 105 -2.84 -0.07 -22.46
CA ASP A 105 -3.65 0.74 -23.39
C ASP A 105 -2.80 1.83 -24.07
N MET A 106 -1.78 2.36 -23.37
CA MET A 106 -0.78 3.30 -23.93
C MET A 106 0.33 2.61 -24.74
N GLY A 107 0.32 1.28 -24.88
CA GLY A 107 1.34 0.52 -25.61
C GLY A 107 2.67 0.37 -24.87
N LEU A 108 2.68 0.50 -23.53
CA LEU A 108 3.91 0.54 -22.71
C LEU A 108 4.17 -0.75 -21.93
N ALA A 109 3.59 -1.87 -22.35
CA ALA A 109 3.69 -3.14 -21.64
C ALA A 109 5.15 -3.66 -21.52
N ASP A 110 5.98 -3.44 -22.54
CA ASP A 110 7.40 -3.79 -22.56
C ASP A 110 8.28 -2.84 -21.72
N GLN A 111 7.77 -1.65 -21.43
CA GLN A 111 8.42 -0.62 -20.62
C GLN A 111 8.06 -0.71 -19.14
N TRP A 112 7.23 -1.67 -18.74
CA TRP A 112 6.81 -1.87 -17.35
C TRP A 112 7.33 -3.21 -16.81
N ARG A 113 8.01 -3.17 -15.66
CA ARG A 113 8.51 -4.33 -14.92
C ARG A 113 7.56 -4.65 -13.77
N HIS A 114 7.32 -5.95 -13.59
CA HIS A 114 6.54 -6.51 -12.50
C HIS A 114 7.48 -7.03 -11.42
N ASP A 115 7.42 -6.43 -10.24
CA ASP A 115 8.22 -6.85 -9.08
C ASP A 115 7.37 -7.64 -8.06
N GLY A 116 6.04 -7.53 -8.16
CA GLY A 116 5.11 -8.31 -7.34
C GLY A 116 5.35 -8.07 -5.85
N GLY A 117 5.49 -9.14 -5.08
CA GLY A 117 5.80 -9.09 -3.65
C GLY A 117 7.28 -9.27 -3.32
N ALA A 118 8.18 -8.76 -4.16
CA ALA A 118 9.61 -8.75 -3.87
C ALA A 118 9.91 -8.05 -2.53
N THR A 119 10.97 -8.53 -1.87
CA THR A 119 11.51 -7.93 -0.65
C THR A 119 12.43 -6.77 -1.02
N PHE A 120 12.28 -5.63 -0.35
CA PHE A 120 13.16 -4.47 -0.47
C PHE A 120 13.68 -4.03 0.89
N ASP A 121 14.98 -3.76 0.94
CA ASP A 121 15.68 -3.30 2.13
C ASP A 121 16.21 -1.87 1.89
N PRO A 122 16.12 -0.95 2.87
CA PRO A 122 16.71 0.38 2.75
C PRO A 122 18.23 0.30 2.48
N PRO A 123 18.81 1.24 1.72
CA PRO A 123 20.24 1.25 1.47
C PRO A 123 21.04 1.45 2.77
N GLY A 124 22.14 0.73 2.92
CA GLY A 124 23.03 0.76 4.09
C GLY A 124 22.67 -0.27 5.17
N ASP A 125 23.18 -0.09 6.39
CA ASP A 125 22.92 -1.00 7.54
C ASP A 125 21.52 -0.81 8.18
N ALA A 126 20.63 -0.05 7.55
CA ALA A 126 19.29 0.17 8.03
C ALA A 126 18.51 -1.16 8.01
N SER A 127 18.03 -1.60 9.17
CA SER A 127 17.54 -2.97 9.39
C SER A 127 16.06 -3.19 9.08
N GLY A 128 15.40 -2.22 8.42
CA GLY A 128 14.03 -2.40 7.95
C GLY A 128 13.97 -3.35 6.75
N SER A 129 12.83 -4.00 6.54
CA SER A 129 12.61 -4.83 5.36
C SER A 129 11.12 -4.86 5.04
N GLY A 130 10.76 -4.75 3.76
CA GLY A 130 9.37 -4.72 3.33
C GLY A 130 9.11 -5.65 2.15
N GLU A 131 8.05 -6.44 2.23
CA GLU A 131 7.46 -7.15 1.09
C GLU A 131 6.12 -6.47 0.75
N GLY A 132 6.05 -5.79 -0.40
CA GLY A 132 4.79 -5.20 -0.86
C GLY A 132 3.80 -6.28 -1.30
N ASP A 133 2.52 -5.95 -1.40
CA ASP A 133 1.55 -6.91 -1.93
C ASP A 133 1.60 -6.97 -3.46
N SER A 134 1.77 -5.82 -4.11
CA SER A 134 2.08 -5.74 -5.53
C SER A 134 2.91 -4.52 -5.83
N SER A 135 3.95 -4.68 -6.65
CA SER A 135 4.84 -3.59 -7.01
C SER A 135 5.29 -3.68 -8.47
N GLY A 136 5.73 -2.54 -9.00
CA GLY A 136 6.21 -2.44 -10.37
C GLY A 136 6.67 -1.04 -10.73
N GLY A 137 7.37 -0.95 -11.85
CA GLY A 137 7.92 0.34 -12.30
C GLY A 137 8.48 0.27 -13.71
N PRO A 138 9.11 1.36 -14.18
CA PRO A 138 9.59 1.45 -15.55
C PRO A 138 10.85 0.59 -15.72
N SER A 139 10.89 -0.23 -16.78
CA SER A 139 12.02 -1.08 -17.15
C SER A 139 13.32 -0.29 -17.40
N SER A 140 13.20 1.02 -17.65
CA SER A 140 14.34 1.93 -17.81
C SER A 140 15.12 2.20 -16.53
N ARG A 141 14.57 1.87 -15.35
CA ARG A 141 15.37 1.74 -14.12
C ARG A 141 16.32 0.56 -14.32
N ARG A 142 17.48 0.89 -14.90
CA ARG A 142 18.57 -0.05 -15.15
C ARG A 142 19.42 -0.16 -13.91
N ASP A 143 19.79 -1.41 -13.70
CA ASP A 143 20.84 -1.82 -12.82
C ASP A 143 22.22 -1.74 -13.55
N PRO A 144 23.24 -1.15 -12.93
CA PRO A 144 24.63 -1.38 -13.33
C PRO A 144 25.38 -2.47 -12.53
N HIS A 145 24.86 -2.99 -11.40
CA HIS A 145 25.57 -3.85 -10.43
C HIS A 145 24.77 -5.03 -9.81
N ASP A 146 23.65 -5.45 -10.41
CA ASP A 146 22.63 -6.41 -9.97
C ASP A 146 21.96 -6.11 -8.60
N ASP A 147 21.99 -4.85 -8.15
CA ASP A 147 21.30 -4.44 -6.92
C ASP A 147 19.79 -4.25 -7.18
N ALA A 148 18.95 -4.76 -6.26
CA ALA A 148 17.51 -4.60 -6.30
C ALA A 148 17.13 -3.11 -6.27
N PHE A 149 16.86 -2.50 -7.44
CA PHE A 149 16.38 -1.14 -7.50
C PHE A 149 14.89 -1.09 -7.14
N TRP A 150 14.50 -0.10 -6.34
CA TRP A 150 13.12 0.10 -5.91
C TRP A 150 12.19 0.40 -7.11
N PRO A 151 10.98 -0.15 -7.17
CA PRO A 151 9.97 0.23 -8.16
C PRO A 151 9.48 1.67 -7.97
N THR A 152 8.63 2.17 -8.87
CA THR A 152 7.95 3.47 -8.70
C THR A 152 6.62 3.32 -7.97
N LEU A 153 5.99 2.15 -8.07
CA LEU A 153 4.68 1.83 -7.49
C LEU A 153 4.79 0.66 -6.51
N VAL A 154 4.10 0.80 -5.38
CA VAL A 154 3.69 -0.31 -4.52
C VAL A 154 2.22 -0.17 -4.16
N ILE A 155 1.55 -1.31 -3.99
CA ILE A 155 0.18 -1.42 -3.52
C ILE A 155 0.19 -2.28 -2.26
N GLU A 156 -0.54 -1.83 -1.25
CA GLU A 156 -0.74 -2.52 0.03
C GLU A 156 -2.24 -2.66 0.29
N ALA A 157 -2.70 -3.86 0.59
CA ALA A 157 -4.08 -4.13 0.94
C ALA A 157 -4.24 -4.43 2.43
N GLY A 158 -5.43 -4.15 2.98
CA GLY A 158 -5.75 -4.53 4.35
C GLY A 158 -7.23 -4.79 4.58
N VAL A 159 -7.56 -5.93 5.17
CA VAL A 159 -8.90 -6.40 5.52
C VAL A 159 -9.11 -6.30 7.03
N SER A 160 -8.32 -7.04 7.81
CA SER A 160 -8.19 -6.85 9.26
C SER A 160 -7.10 -5.82 9.57
N GLN A 161 -6.08 -5.66 8.72
CA GLN A 161 -5.03 -4.66 8.94
C GLN A 161 -5.65 -3.26 9.03
N THR A 162 -5.32 -2.52 10.08
CA THR A 162 -5.88 -1.18 10.32
C THR A 162 -5.27 -0.15 9.38
N LEU A 163 -6.03 0.91 9.07
CA LEU A 163 -5.56 1.98 8.21
C LEU A 163 -4.31 2.70 8.77
N PRO A 164 -4.20 2.98 10.10
CA PRO A 164 -2.95 3.51 10.66
C PRO A 164 -1.71 2.66 10.35
N TRP A 165 -1.80 1.32 10.47
CA TRP A 165 -0.69 0.44 10.11
C TRP A 165 -0.36 0.46 8.61
N LEU A 166 -1.37 0.52 7.74
CA LEU A 166 -1.16 0.68 6.29
C LEU A 166 -0.48 2.02 5.96
N ARG A 167 -0.85 3.11 6.63
CA ARG A 167 -0.23 4.43 6.44
C ARG A 167 1.23 4.45 6.90
N ILE A 168 1.56 3.70 7.95
CA ILE A 168 2.97 3.48 8.35
C ILE A 168 3.74 2.79 7.21
N LYS A 169 3.19 1.74 6.60
CA LYS A 169 3.80 1.11 5.41
C LYS A 169 3.99 2.12 4.28
N ALA A 170 2.96 2.91 3.94
CA ALA A 170 3.06 3.92 2.89
C ALA A 170 4.18 4.94 3.13
N LYS A 171 4.28 5.46 4.36
CA LYS A 171 5.36 6.37 4.76
C LYS A 171 6.71 5.69 4.62
N TRP A 172 6.85 4.47 5.15
CA TRP A 172 8.09 3.70 5.08
C TRP A 172 8.54 3.46 3.65
N TRP A 173 7.66 3.01 2.76
CA TRP A 173 7.99 2.76 1.35
C TRP A 173 8.59 3.98 0.66
N LEU A 174 8.01 5.16 0.92
CA LEU A 174 8.50 6.42 0.37
C LEU A 174 9.83 6.84 1.00
N THR A 175 10.00 6.72 2.32
CA THR A 175 11.22 7.19 3.00
C THR A 175 12.39 6.22 2.91
N ALA A 176 12.16 4.91 3.06
CA ALA A 176 13.17 3.86 3.01
C ALA A 176 13.84 3.77 1.64
N SER A 177 13.06 4.00 0.57
CA SER A 177 13.56 4.08 -0.80
C SER A 177 14.23 5.41 -1.13
N ASN A 178 14.42 6.33 -0.17
CA ASN A 178 14.83 7.71 -0.43
C ASN A 178 13.97 8.38 -1.53
N PHE A 179 12.67 8.11 -1.51
CA PHE A 179 11.69 8.55 -2.50
C PHE A 179 11.99 8.07 -3.93
N HIS A 180 12.70 6.96 -4.10
CA HIS A 180 12.75 6.24 -5.39
C HIS A 180 11.40 5.58 -5.67
N MET A 181 10.71 5.03 -4.68
CA MET A 181 9.27 4.80 -4.77
C MET A 181 8.56 6.14 -4.90
N LYS A 182 7.64 6.27 -5.87
CA LYS A 182 6.97 7.55 -6.17
C LYS A 182 5.51 7.55 -5.75
N VAL A 183 4.86 6.40 -5.81
CA VAL A 183 3.44 6.23 -5.52
C VAL A 183 3.24 4.99 -4.66
N VAL A 184 2.54 5.15 -3.55
CA VAL A 184 2.01 4.04 -2.76
C VAL A 184 0.49 4.10 -2.83
N VAL A 185 -0.17 3.00 -3.18
CA VAL A 185 -1.62 2.91 -3.18
C VAL A 185 -2.06 1.96 -2.07
N LEU A 186 -2.78 2.47 -1.08
CA LEU A 186 -3.40 1.66 -0.05
C LEU A 186 -4.80 1.24 -0.50
N VAL A 187 -5.17 -0.02 -0.30
CA VAL A 187 -6.51 -0.56 -0.59
C VAL A 187 -7.08 -1.19 0.68
N LYS A 188 -7.84 -0.41 1.45
CA LYS A 188 -8.45 -0.81 2.71
C LYS A 188 -9.88 -1.32 2.50
N LEU A 189 -10.14 -2.55 2.95
CA LEU A 189 -11.47 -3.15 2.97
C LEU A 189 -12.10 -2.97 4.35
N LEU A 190 -13.27 -2.34 4.38
CA LEU A 190 -14.10 -2.14 5.56
C LEU A 190 -15.30 -3.10 5.44
N VAL A 191 -15.11 -4.34 5.89
CA VAL A 191 -16.08 -5.44 5.71
C VAL A 191 -17.46 -5.11 6.28
N ALA A 192 -17.49 -4.52 7.49
CA ALA A 192 -18.74 -4.18 8.19
C ALA A 192 -19.64 -3.24 7.39
N THR A 193 -19.06 -2.36 6.57
CA THR A 193 -19.79 -1.37 5.76
C THR A 193 -19.73 -1.68 4.27
N SER A 194 -19.15 -2.82 3.86
CA SER A 194 -18.92 -3.18 2.45
C SER A 194 -18.29 -2.02 1.66
N THR A 195 -17.32 -1.35 2.28
CA THR A 195 -16.64 -0.17 1.74
C THR A 195 -15.20 -0.48 1.41
N ILE A 196 -14.72 -0.02 0.25
CA ILE A 196 -13.31 -0.01 -0.09
C ILE A 196 -12.83 1.44 -0.07
N GLN A 197 -11.80 1.70 0.73
CA GLN A 197 -11.10 2.98 0.79
C GLN A 197 -9.75 2.83 0.10
N ILE A 198 -9.46 3.73 -0.83
CA ILE A 198 -8.17 3.82 -1.51
C ILE A 198 -7.51 5.13 -1.11
N GLU A 199 -6.25 5.06 -0.68
CA GLU A 199 -5.41 6.24 -0.49
C GLU A 199 -4.23 6.19 -1.45
N GLN A 200 -4.00 7.30 -2.14
CA GLN A 200 -2.79 7.51 -2.93
C GLN A 200 -1.82 8.35 -2.11
N TRP A 201 -0.66 7.78 -1.82
CA TRP A 201 0.42 8.44 -1.12
C TRP A 201 1.55 8.80 -2.09
N VAL A 202 2.06 10.02 -1.98
CA VAL A 202 3.17 10.54 -2.79
C VAL A 202 4.11 11.39 -1.93
N ALA A 203 5.26 11.74 -2.48
CA ALA A 203 6.14 12.75 -1.91
C ALA A 203 5.72 14.16 -2.37
N GLU A 204 5.48 15.08 -1.43
CA GLU A 204 5.39 16.51 -1.71
C GLU A 204 6.52 17.28 -1.02
N LEU A 205 7.01 18.33 -1.68
CA LEU A 205 7.99 19.23 -1.09
C LEU A 205 7.31 20.07 -0.01
N SER A 206 7.69 19.86 1.25
CA SER A 206 7.26 20.73 2.34
C SER A 206 7.86 22.12 2.14
N ARG A 207 7.02 23.06 1.71
CA ARG A 207 7.41 24.48 1.64
C ARG A 207 7.60 24.98 3.07
N PRO A 208 8.65 25.76 3.38
CA PRO A 208 8.77 26.40 4.68
C PRO A 208 7.49 27.18 5.01
N GLN A 209 6.85 26.85 6.14
CA GLN A 209 5.68 27.59 6.61
C GLN A 209 6.06 29.06 6.89
N ARG A 210 5.44 29.95 6.12
CA ARG A 210 5.35 31.43 6.25
C ARG A 210 6.63 32.28 6.01
N PRO A 211 6.51 33.35 5.19
CA PRO A 211 7.46 34.46 5.22
C PRO A 211 7.28 35.25 6.52
N GLY A 212 8.33 35.35 7.33
CA GLY A 212 8.34 36.19 8.54
C GLY A 212 9.12 35.62 9.73
N ALA A 213 9.45 34.32 9.72
CA ALA A 213 10.33 33.74 10.71
C ALA A 213 11.77 33.78 10.21
N THR A 214 12.56 34.75 10.69
CA THR A 214 14.03 34.77 10.56
C THR A 214 14.61 33.64 11.42
N THR A 215 14.47 32.40 10.99
CA THR A 215 15.24 31.27 11.51
C THR A 215 16.36 30.99 10.52
N THR A 216 17.59 31.31 10.93
CA THR A 216 18.85 31.18 10.18
C THR A 216 19.33 29.74 9.99
N ARG A 217 18.42 28.78 9.99
CA ARG A 217 18.68 27.45 9.43
C ARG A 217 17.75 27.29 8.26
N ALA A 218 18.31 27.34 7.06
CA ALA A 218 17.65 26.94 5.82
C ALA A 218 16.99 25.59 6.07
N SER A 219 15.71 25.59 6.39
CA SER A 219 14.89 24.40 6.30
C SER A 219 14.81 24.10 4.80
N HIS A 220 15.79 23.35 4.31
CA HIS A 220 15.76 22.83 2.96
C HIS A 220 14.40 22.14 2.79
N ALA A 221 13.67 22.50 1.74
CA ALA A 221 12.42 21.84 1.41
C ALA A 221 12.70 20.33 1.34
N ALA A 222 12.13 19.59 2.28
CA ALA A 222 12.25 18.14 2.33
C ALA A 222 10.99 17.52 1.73
N ASN A 223 11.15 16.41 1.04
CA ASN A 223 10.01 15.60 0.62
C ASN A 223 9.36 14.99 1.86
N GLN A 224 8.03 15.07 1.95
CA GLN A 224 7.24 14.39 2.96
C GLN A 224 6.18 13.50 2.30
N PRO A 225 5.96 12.28 2.82
CA PRO A 225 4.81 11.48 2.45
C PRO A 225 3.49 12.20 2.79
N VAL A 226 2.61 12.32 1.81
CA VAL A 226 1.26 12.90 2.00
C VAL A 226 0.22 12.09 1.24
N VAL A 227 -1.02 12.10 1.76
CA VAL A 227 -2.18 11.61 1.00
C VAL A 227 -2.48 12.62 -0.10
N LYS A 228 -2.28 12.20 -1.35
CA LYS A 228 -2.61 13.02 -2.53
C LYS A 228 -4.08 13.01 -2.86
N GLN A 229 -4.68 11.83 -2.74
CA GLN A 229 -6.05 11.56 -3.14
C GLN A 229 -6.60 10.42 -2.29
N GLU A 230 -7.89 10.51 -1.97
CA GLU A 230 -8.67 9.43 -1.39
C GLU A 230 -9.86 9.10 -2.30
N VAL A 231 -10.14 7.81 -2.47
CA VAL A 231 -11.33 7.31 -3.16
C VAL A 231 -12.08 6.38 -2.23
N LEU A 232 -13.39 6.57 -2.12
CA LEU A 232 -14.28 5.73 -1.32
C LEU A 232 -15.31 5.06 -2.23
N MET A 233 -15.42 3.74 -2.15
CA MET A 233 -16.40 2.95 -2.88
C MET A 233 -17.28 2.20 -1.87
N HIS A 234 -18.56 2.56 -1.78
CA HIS A 234 -19.49 1.92 -0.85
C HIS A 234 -20.67 1.28 -1.59
N TRP A 235 -21.07 0.11 -1.11
CA TRP A 235 -22.25 -0.58 -1.61
C TRP A 235 -23.55 0.02 -1.05
N VAL A 236 -24.47 0.38 -1.93
CA VAL A 236 -25.82 0.88 -1.60
C VAL A 236 -26.95 -0.03 -2.07
N GLY A 237 -26.61 -1.24 -2.54
CA GLY A 237 -27.58 -2.22 -2.96
C GLY A 237 -28.11 -3.07 -1.79
N PRO A 238 -28.82 -4.17 -2.10
CA PRO A 238 -29.31 -5.10 -1.08
C PRO A 238 -28.18 -5.63 -0.19
N LEU A 239 -28.40 -5.64 1.12
CA LEU A 239 -27.48 -6.23 2.10
C LEU A 239 -27.97 -7.62 2.54
N PRO A 240 -27.04 -8.52 2.93
CA PRO A 240 -25.58 -8.32 2.93
C PRO A 240 -24.94 -8.57 1.54
N LEU A 241 -23.95 -7.73 1.17
CA LEU A 241 -23.28 -7.81 -0.14
C LEU A 241 -22.62 -9.18 -0.39
N LEU A 242 -21.98 -9.75 0.63
CA LEU A 242 -21.30 -11.04 0.51
C LEU A 242 -22.25 -12.21 0.23
N GLN A 243 -23.55 -12.07 0.54
CA GLN A 243 -24.58 -13.06 0.18
C GLN A 243 -25.23 -12.76 -1.18
N THR A 244 -24.96 -11.59 -1.76
CA THR A 244 -25.46 -11.23 -3.10
C THR A 244 -24.54 -11.85 -4.16
N PRO A 245 -25.02 -12.77 -5.01
CA PRO A 245 -24.22 -13.37 -6.07
C PRO A 245 -23.63 -12.33 -7.02
N LEU A 246 -22.43 -12.57 -7.55
CA LEU A 246 -21.70 -11.62 -8.39
C LEU A 246 -22.54 -11.10 -9.57
N ASN A 247 -23.31 -11.97 -10.23
CA ASN A 247 -24.17 -11.60 -11.37
C ASN A 247 -25.38 -10.73 -10.98
N ARG A 248 -25.66 -10.56 -9.69
CA ARG A 248 -26.70 -9.66 -9.16
C ARG A 248 -26.12 -8.35 -8.59
N ARG A 249 -24.80 -8.17 -8.64
CA ARG A 249 -24.15 -6.95 -8.18
C ARG A 249 -24.09 -5.93 -9.30
N THR A 250 -25.03 -4.99 -9.30
CA THR A 250 -25.08 -3.94 -10.32
C THR A 250 -24.02 -2.87 -10.09
N LEU A 251 -23.28 -2.54 -11.16
CA LEU A 251 -22.55 -1.28 -11.43
C LEU A 251 -22.85 -0.13 -10.46
N SER A 252 -24.02 0.46 -10.69
CA SER A 252 -24.51 1.68 -10.05
C SER A 252 -24.75 1.57 -8.55
N ASN A 253 -24.75 0.36 -7.99
CA ASN A 253 -24.88 0.15 -6.54
C ASN A 253 -23.55 0.32 -5.82
N PHE A 254 -22.43 0.42 -6.53
CA PHE A 254 -21.17 0.89 -5.97
C PHE A 254 -21.05 2.39 -6.17
N ARG A 255 -21.33 3.17 -5.12
CA ARG A 255 -21.19 4.63 -5.15
C ARG A 255 -19.74 4.98 -4.92
N VAL A 256 -19.15 5.71 -5.85
CA VAL A 256 -17.75 6.11 -5.80
C VAL A 256 -17.64 7.59 -5.52
N LYS A 257 -16.87 7.95 -4.49
CA LYS A 257 -16.48 9.33 -4.19
C LYS A 257 -14.99 9.49 -4.44
N GLY A 258 -14.60 10.59 -5.05
CA GLY A 258 -13.19 10.89 -5.34
C GLY A 258 -12.68 10.34 -6.68
N ALA A 259 -13.53 9.70 -7.50
CA ALA A 259 -13.15 9.27 -8.84
C ALA A 259 -12.93 10.46 -9.80
N PRO A 260 -12.10 10.29 -10.85
CA PRO A 260 -11.22 9.14 -11.10
C PRO A 260 -10.01 9.11 -10.15
N LEU A 261 -9.46 7.92 -9.87
CA LEU A 261 -8.13 7.84 -9.25
C LEU A 261 -7.07 8.23 -10.29
N VAL A 262 -6.20 9.18 -9.96
CA VAL A 262 -5.22 9.73 -10.91
C VAL A 262 -3.79 9.49 -10.45
N LEU A 263 -3.05 8.65 -11.16
CA LEU A 263 -1.62 8.46 -10.95
C LEU A 263 -0.87 9.16 -12.07
N ARG A 264 0.00 10.12 -11.72
CA ARG A 264 0.72 10.89 -12.73
C ARG A 264 1.66 9.99 -13.50
N PHE A 265 1.63 10.08 -14.82
CA PHE A 265 2.49 9.31 -15.71
C PHE A 265 3.96 9.45 -15.32
N LYS A 266 4.39 10.69 -15.08
CA LYS A 266 5.78 11.00 -14.73
C LYS A 266 6.26 10.39 -13.42
N ASP A 267 5.34 10.11 -12.49
CA ASP A 267 5.70 9.49 -11.22
C ASP A 267 5.85 7.98 -11.39
N LEU A 268 5.01 7.36 -12.24
CA LEU A 268 5.10 5.93 -12.51
C LEU A 268 6.21 5.58 -13.50
N MET A 269 6.44 6.40 -14.54
CA MET A 269 7.37 6.10 -15.62
C MET A 269 8.72 6.85 -15.51
N ASP A 270 8.90 7.69 -14.49
CA ASP A 270 10.09 8.54 -14.28
C ASP A 270 10.51 9.41 -15.49
N ARG A 271 9.56 9.71 -16.37
CA ARG A 271 9.76 10.62 -17.51
C ARG A 271 8.46 11.33 -17.86
N PRO A 272 8.51 12.51 -18.51
CA PRO A 272 7.30 13.13 -19.03
C PRO A 272 6.57 12.21 -20.03
N PRO A 273 5.23 12.29 -20.11
CA PRO A 273 4.50 11.63 -21.17
C PRO A 273 4.86 12.23 -22.53
N VAL A 274 4.74 11.42 -23.58
CA VAL A 274 4.82 11.80 -24.99
C VAL A 274 3.39 11.78 -25.57
N PRO A 275 2.67 12.92 -25.59
CA PRO A 275 1.26 12.93 -26.00
C PRO A 275 1.03 12.45 -27.43
N ALA A 276 2.00 12.67 -28.33
CA ALA A 276 1.93 12.20 -29.72
C ALA A 276 1.93 10.67 -29.85
N ALA A 277 2.44 9.95 -28.83
CA ALA A 277 2.40 8.50 -28.74
C ALA A 277 1.15 7.98 -27.99
N GLY A 278 0.25 8.88 -27.56
CA GLY A 278 -0.93 8.51 -26.77
C GLY A 278 -0.65 8.38 -25.27
N GLU A 279 0.53 8.75 -24.80
CA GLU A 279 0.87 8.66 -23.37
C GLU A 279 0.22 9.78 -22.55
N HIS A 280 -0.31 9.43 -21.39
CA HIS A 280 -1.03 10.35 -20.49
C HIS A 280 -1.03 9.82 -19.05
N ASP A 281 -1.52 10.62 -18.10
CA ASP A 281 -1.71 10.17 -16.72
C ASP A 281 -2.63 8.95 -16.63
N ILE A 282 -2.42 8.11 -15.62
CA ILE A 282 -3.19 6.89 -15.40
C ILE A 282 -4.50 7.29 -14.73
N LEU A 283 -5.60 7.21 -15.48
CA LEU A 283 -6.94 7.58 -15.03
C LEU A 283 -7.79 6.32 -14.80
N ILE A 284 -8.01 5.94 -13.54
CA ILE A 284 -8.94 4.86 -13.21
C ILE A 284 -10.33 5.47 -13.01
N SER A 285 -11.17 5.33 -14.04
CA SER A 285 -12.52 5.91 -14.06
C SER A 285 -13.43 5.31 -13.00
N GLU A 286 -14.52 6.02 -12.68
CA GLU A 286 -15.57 5.53 -11.78
C GLU A 286 -16.05 4.13 -12.17
N VAL A 287 -16.28 3.89 -13.47
CA VAL A 287 -16.75 2.58 -13.95
C VAL A 287 -15.69 1.49 -13.74
N ARG A 288 -14.39 1.78 -13.93
CA ARG A 288 -13.32 0.81 -13.62
C ARG A 288 -13.25 0.52 -12.12
N LEU A 289 -13.36 1.55 -11.28
CA LEU A 289 -13.41 1.44 -9.82
C LEU A 289 -14.64 0.61 -9.36
N GLN A 290 -15.82 0.83 -9.95
CA GLN A 290 -17.01 0.03 -9.66
C GLN A 290 -16.83 -1.45 -10.02
N ARG A 291 -16.18 -1.75 -11.16
CA ARG A 291 -15.87 -3.14 -11.55
C ARG A 291 -14.88 -3.78 -10.59
N MET A 292 -13.84 -3.05 -10.21
CA MET A 292 -12.87 -3.49 -9.21
C MET A 292 -13.59 -3.82 -7.89
N ALA A 293 -14.42 -2.91 -7.36
CA ALA A 293 -15.18 -3.15 -6.12
C ALA A 293 -16.09 -4.38 -6.21
N MET A 294 -16.76 -4.57 -7.36
CA MET A 294 -17.61 -5.74 -7.60
C MET A 294 -16.83 -7.06 -7.57
N ARG A 295 -15.58 -7.09 -8.06
CA ARG A 295 -14.72 -8.29 -8.12
C ARG A 295 -13.98 -8.59 -6.81
N VAL A 296 -13.66 -7.54 -6.05
CA VAL A 296 -13.02 -7.65 -4.74
C VAL A 296 -13.97 -8.29 -3.72
N TRP A 297 -15.19 -7.74 -3.58
CA TRP A 297 -16.25 -8.32 -2.75
C TRP A 297 -16.76 -9.65 -3.30
#